data_AF-A0A4Y2DY09-F1
#
_entry.id   AF-A0A4Y2DY09-F1
#
_cell.length_a   1.000
_cell.length_b   1.000
_cell.length_c   1.000
_cell.angle_alpha   90.00
_cell.angle_beta   90.00
_cell.angle_gamma   90.00
#
_symmetry.space_group_name_H-M   'P 1'
#
loop_
_entity.id
_entity.type
_entity.pdbx_description
1 polymer ?
#
loop_
_entity_poly.entity_id
_entity_poly.type
_entity_poly.pdbx_seq_one_letter_code
_entity_poly.pdbx_strand_id
1 'polypeptide(L)'
;MPVTPEEGVPLRGLNREQGAIKGTLSRIETFTSEKTVSKDTDITELQVKLKKLEQLQTQLDKISEKYCEIETYEKFETIQQDVEQINERIEETEVGLKILLSSLKVNENRNTVLNDNGKAKI
;
A
#
# COMPACT_ATOMS: atom_id res chain seq x y z
N MET A 1 -33.00 -15.14 31.47
CA MET A 1 -32.94 -15.23 29.99
C MET A 1 -31.46 -15.26 29.61
N PRO A 2 -30.95 -16.26 28.89
CA PRO A 2 -29.58 -16.27 28.42
C PRO A 2 -29.45 -15.35 27.19
N VAL A 3 -28.44 -14.49 27.21
CA VAL A 3 -28.03 -13.63 26.09
C VAL A 3 -27.45 -14.48 24.96
N THR A 4 -27.94 -14.27 23.74
CA THR A 4 -27.49 -14.92 22.51
C THR A 4 -26.08 -14.46 22.09
N PRO A 5 -25.14 -15.35 21.73
CA PRO A 5 -23.80 -14.96 21.32
C PRO A 5 -23.68 -14.88 19.79
N GLU A 6 -24.39 -13.96 19.14
CA GLU A 6 -24.23 -13.75 17.68
C GLU A 6 -23.66 -12.38 17.29
N GLU A 7 -23.60 -11.40 18.20
CA GLU A 7 -23.16 -10.03 17.88
C GLU A 7 -21.62 -9.86 17.75
N GLY A 8 -20.82 -10.92 17.97
CA GLY A 8 -19.35 -10.82 18.05
C GLY A 8 -18.55 -11.33 16.84
N VAL A 9 -19.17 -12.05 15.91
CA VAL A 9 -18.46 -12.77 14.83
C VAL A 9 -18.08 -11.88 13.63
N PRO A 10 -18.95 -10.98 13.12
CA PRO A 10 -18.64 -10.14 11.97
C PRO A 10 -17.48 -9.17 12.25
N LEU A 11 -17.54 -8.49 13.40
CA LEU A 11 -16.52 -7.53 13.84
C LEU A 11 -15.14 -8.18 14.02
N ARG A 12 -15.08 -9.41 14.56
CA ARG A 12 -13.81 -10.11 14.78
C ARG A 12 -13.13 -10.51 13.46
N GLY A 13 -13.91 -10.89 12.45
CA GLY A 13 -13.40 -11.16 11.10
C GLY A 13 -12.81 -9.92 10.46
N LEU A 14 -13.53 -8.81 10.50
CA LEU A 14 -13.11 -7.54 9.91
C LEU A 14 -11.85 -6.96 10.58
N ASN A 15 -11.75 -7.00 11.91
CA ASN A 15 -10.55 -6.58 12.64
C ASN A 15 -9.30 -7.41 12.25
N ARG A 16 -9.48 -8.71 11.99
CA ARG A 16 -8.39 -9.58 11.53
C ARG A 16 -7.94 -9.23 10.12
N GLU A 17 -8.88 -8.95 9.22
CA GLU A 17 -8.59 -8.49 7.86
C GLU A 17 -7.87 -7.13 7.87
N GLN A 18 -8.32 -6.17 8.68
CA GLN A 18 -7.62 -4.88 8.88
C GLN A 18 -6.20 -5.07 9.40
N GLY A 19 -6.00 -5.96 10.39
CA GLY A 19 -4.66 -6.28 10.88
C GLY A 19 -3.73 -6.85 9.80
N ALA A 20 -4.26 -7.68 8.89
CA ALA A 20 -3.50 -8.23 7.77
C ALA A 20 -3.13 -7.15 6.74
N ILE A 21 -4.03 -6.19 6.48
CA ILE A 21 -3.77 -5.03 5.63
C ILE A 21 -2.66 -4.19 6.25
N LYS A 22 -2.79 -3.77 7.52
CA LYS A 22 -1.78 -2.99 8.26
C LYS A 22 -0.40 -3.66 8.22
N GLY A 23 -0.34 -4.96 8.49
CA GLY A 23 0.92 -5.71 8.49
C GLY A 23 1.54 -5.87 7.09
N THR A 24 0.74 -5.88 6.03
CA THR A 24 1.25 -5.89 4.65
C THR A 24 1.72 -4.50 4.24
N LEU A 25 0.94 -3.47 4.55
CA LEU A 25 1.27 -2.08 4.29
C LEU A 25 2.60 -1.68 4.95
N SER A 26 2.80 -2.00 6.23
CA SER A 26 4.08 -1.69 6.90
C SER A 26 5.31 -2.36 6.29
N ARG A 27 5.16 -3.54 5.68
CA ARG A 27 6.26 -4.17 4.94
C ARG A 27 6.56 -3.42 3.63
N ILE A 28 5.55 -2.87 2.98
CA ILE A 28 5.72 -2.05 1.77
C ILE A 28 6.31 -0.68 2.12
N GLU A 29 5.84 -0.05 3.19
CA GLU A 29 6.38 1.21 3.72
C GLU A 29 7.88 1.05 4.04
N THR A 30 8.23 0.03 4.84
CA THR A 30 9.62 -0.28 5.20
C THR A 30 10.48 -0.47 3.95
N PHE A 31 10.00 -1.27 2.99
CA PHE A 31 10.68 -1.46 1.72
C PHE A 31 10.91 -0.14 0.97
N THR A 32 9.91 0.75 0.96
CA THR A 32 9.95 2.04 0.24
C THR A 32 10.89 3.02 0.92
N SER A 33 10.91 3.07 2.25
CA SER A 33 11.80 3.93 3.04
C SER A 33 13.27 3.48 2.98
N GLU A 34 13.52 2.17 2.94
CA GLU A 34 14.88 1.61 2.87
C GLU A 34 15.48 1.69 1.46
N LYS A 35 14.64 1.72 0.40
CA LYS A 35 15.12 1.78 -0.98
C LYS A 35 15.55 3.21 -1.32
N THR A 36 16.84 3.39 -1.55
CA THR A 36 17.36 4.56 -2.27
C THR A 36 17.34 4.29 -3.77
N VAL A 37 17.28 5.35 -4.59
CA VAL A 37 17.34 5.25 -6.06
C VAL A 37 18.75 4.77 -6.45
N SER A 38 18.98 3.46 -6.42
CA SER A 38 20.21 2.79 -6.87
C SER A 38 19.95 2.03 -8.17
N LYS A 39 21.03 1.77 -8.94
CA LYS A 39 20.96 0.97 -10.18
C LYS A 39 20.48 -0.47 -9.94
N ASP A 40 20.57 -0.97 -8.71
CA ASP A 40 20.11 -2.31 -8.33
C ASP A 40 18.63 -2.35 -7.90
N THR A 41 17.95 -1.21 -7.91
CA THR A 41 16.53 -1.16 -7.56
C THR A 41 15.70 -1.77 -8.71
N ASP A 42 15.20 -2.99 -8.47
CA ASP A 42 14.38 -3.72 -9.44
C ASP A 42 13.03 -3.01 -9.67
N ILE A 43 12.90 -2.42 -10.85
CA ILE A 43 11.67 -1.77 -11.34
C ILE A 43 10.49 -2.74 -11.28
N THR A 44 10.71 -4.02 -11.55
CA THR A 44 9.69 -5.07 -11.48
C THR A 44 9.19 -5.22 -10.05
N GLU A 45 10.09 -5.19 -9.08
CA GLU A 45 9.71 -5.29 -7.67
C GLU A 45 8.87 -4.08 -7.24
N LEU A 46 9.24 -2.86 -7.65
CA LEU A 46 8.44 -1.65 -7.39
C LEU A 46 7.03 -1.74 -8.00
N GLN A 47 6.91 -2.23 -9.23
CA GLN A 47 5.62 -2.44 -9.89
C GLN A 47 4.76 -3.49 -9.20
N VAL A 48 5.37 -4.58 -8.73
CA VAL A 48 4.66 -5.62 -7.95
C VAL A 48 4.14 -5.04 -6.64
N LYS A 49 4.92 -4.20 -5.96
CA LYS A 49 4.50 -3.53 -4.71
C LYS A 49 3.36 -2.54 -4.97
N LEU A 50 3.40 -1.76 -6.07
CA LEU A 50 2.29 -0.88 -6.48
C LEU A 50 0.99 -1.65 -6.71
N LYS A 51 1.02 -2.73 -7.50
CA LYS A 51 -0.16 -3.59 -7.69
C LYS A 51 -0.70 -4.16 -6.39
N LYS A 52 0.19 -4.40 -5.42
CA LYS A 52 -0.23 -4.90 -4.11
C LYS A 52 -0.94 -3.82 -3.29
N LEU A 53 -0.55 -2.55 -3.40
CA LEU A 53 -1.28 -1.43 -2.78
C LEU A 53 -2.69 -1.29 -3.37
N GLU A 54 -2.85 -1.37 -4.70
CA GLU A 54 -4.17 -1.37 -5.35
C GLU A 54 -5.08 -2.49 -4.81
N GLN A 55 -4.50 -3.68 -4.59
CA GLN A 55 -5.22 -4.80 -3.98
C GLN A 55 -5.60 -4.56 -2.52
N LEU A 56 -4.69 -3.94 -1.73
CA LEU A 56 -4.98 -3.58 -0.33
C LEU A 56 -6.09 -2.53 -0.26
N GLN A 57 -6.09 -1.55 -1.18
CA GLN A 57 -7.15 -0.54 -1.28
C GLN A 57 -8.50 -1.21 -1.54
N THR A 58 -8.57 -2.11 -2.52
CA THR A 58 -9.81 -2.85 -2.83
C THR A 58 -10.30 -3.69 -1.64
N GLN A 59 -9.39 -4.23 -0.82
CA GLN A 59 -9.75 -4.95 0.40
C GLN A 59 -10.27 -4.01 1.49
N LEU A 60 -9.64 -2.84 1.63
CA LEU A 60 -10.07 -1.81 2.56
C LEU A 60 -11.46 -1.27 2.23
N ASP A 61 -11.75 -1.03 0.95
CA ASP A 61 -13.05 -0.57 0.47
C ASP A 61 -14.17 -1.56 0.84
N LYS A 62 -13.92 -2.87 0.63
CA LYS A 62 -14.86 -3.94 1.02
C LYS A 62 -15.07 -4.02 2.52
N ILE A 63 -14.04 -3.75 3.30
CA ILE A 63 -14.13 -3.71 4.77
C ILE A 63 -14.99 -2.51 5.17
N SER A 64 -14.75 -1.34 4.57
CA SER A 64 -15.54 -0.12 4.78
C SER A 64 -17.02 -0.32 4.46
N GLU A 65 -17.32 -0.95 3.32
CA GLU A 65 -18.69 -1.30 2.91
C GLU A 65 -19.39 -2.21 3.93
N LYS A 66 -18.74 -3.31 4.34
CA LYS A 66 -19.27 -4.23 5.36
C LYS A 66 -19.45 -3.57 6.72
N TYR A 67 -18.63 -2.59 7.08
CA TYR A 67 -18.78 -1.86 8.33
C TYR A 67 -19.96 -0.88 8.32
N CYS A 68 -20.30 -0.31 7.15
CA CYS A 68 -21.47 0.54 6.98
C CYS A 68 -22.79 -0.21 7.28
N GLU A 69 -22.79 -1.54 7.12
CA GLU A 69 -23.93 -2.41 7.41
C GLU A 69 -24.09 -2.74 8.92
N ILE A 70 -23.11 -2.39 9.77
CA ILE A 70 -23.12 -2.75 11.20
C ILE A 70 -23.74 -1.61 12.03
N GLU A 71 -24.92 -1.86 12.61
CA GLU A 71 -25.79 -0.89 13.31
C GLU A 71 -25.28 -0.42 14.70
N THR A 72 -24.08 -0.82 15.13
CA THR A 72 -23.57 -0.53 16.48
C THR A 72 -22.65 0.70 16.52
N TYR A 73 -23.19 1.83 16.99
CA TYR A 73 -22.59 3.17 16.95
C TYR A 73 -21.24 3.33 17.68
N GLU A 74 -21.05 2.72 18.85
CA GLU A 74 -19.82 2.96 19.67
C GLU A 74 -18.54 2.37 19.05
N LYS A 75 -18.64 1.24 18.34
CA LYS A 75 -17.46 0.62 17.68
C LYS A 75 -17.23 1.18 16.28
N PHE A 76 -18.22 1.88 15.73
CA PHE A 76 -18.18 2.41 14.37
C PHE A 76 -17.14 3.51 14.21
N GLU A 77 -17.11 4.47 15.14
CA GLU A 77 -16.23 5.64 15.04
C GLU A 77 -14.74 5.27 15.11
N THR A 78 -14.35 4.39 16.02
CA THR A 78 -12.95 3.89 16.11
C THR A 78 -12.53 3.14 14.85
N ILE A 79 -13.43 2.35 14.27
CA ILE A 79 -13.14 1.54 13.09
C ILE A 79 -13.04 2.41 11.85
N GLN A 80 -13.92 3.41 11.70
CA GLN A 80 -13.84 4.37 10.61
C GLN A 80 -12.53 5.14 10.63
N GLN A 81 -12.12 5.65 11.80
CA GLN A 81 -10.81 6.31 11.96
C GLN A 81 -9.65 5.38 11.59
N ASP A 82 -9.75 4.09 11.93
CA ASP A 82 -8.74 3.09 11.60
C ASP A 82 -8.69 2.81 10.08
N VAL A 83 -9.83 2.79 9.40
CA VAL A 83 -9.94 2.65 7.94
C VAL A 83 -9.35 3.88 7.25
N GLU A 84 -9.69 5.08 7.70
CA GLU A 84 -9.22 6.34 7.15
C GLU A 84 -7.70 6.47 7.28
N GLN A 85 -7.13 6.12 8.44
CA GLN A 85 -5.68 6.07 8.62
C GLN A 85 -4.99 5.05 7.71
N ILE A 86 -5.59 3.89 7.46
CA ILE A 86 -5.01 2.92 6.50
C ILE A 86 -5.06 3.51 5.08
N ASN A 87 -6.16 4.18 4.71
CA ASN A 87 -6.34 4.79 3.40
C ASN A 87 -5.25 5.84 3.13
N GLU A 88 -5.08 6.80 4.04
CA GLU A 88 -4.03 7.84 3.93
C GLU A 88 -2.65 7.22 3.74
N ARG A 89 -2.31 6.20 4.54
CA ARG A 89 -1.03 5.50 4.43
C ARG A 89 -0.84 4.77 3.10
N ILE A 90 -1.90 4.17 2.55
CA ILE A 90 -1.84 3.54 1.21
C ILE A 90 -1.55 4.60 0.15
N GLU A 91 -2.26 5.73 0.17
CA GLU A 91 -2.09 6.83 -0.78
C GLU A 91 -0.67 7.41 -0.72
N GLU A 92 -0.17 7.72 0.47
CA GLU A 92 1.19 8.22 0.69
C GLU A 92 2.25 7.25 0.16
N THR A 93 2.10 5.96 0.47
CA THR A 93 3.04 4.92 0.02
C THR A 93 3.00 4.75 -1.50
N GLU A 94 1.82 4.83 -2.11
CA GLU A 94 1.65 4.74 -3.55
C GLU A 94 2.33 5.91 -4.27
N VAL A 95 2.15 7.14 -3.76
CA VAL A 95 2.82 8.33 -4.27
C VAL A 95 4.34 8.19 -4.16
N GLY A 96 4.85 7.74 -3.01
CA GLY A 96 6.28 7.49 -2.80
C GLY A 96 6.87 6.49 -3.81
N LEU A 97 6.18 5.37 -4.03
CA LEU A 97 6.60 4.37 -5.02
C LEU A 97 6.56 4.92 -6.46
N LYS A 98 5.54 5.71 -6.83
CA LYS A 98 5.45 6.33 -8.16
C LYS A 98 6.59 7.32 -8.39
N ILE A 99 6.98 8.08 -7.37
CA ILE A 99 8.13 9.00 -7.43
C ILE A 99 9.42 8.19 -7.66
N LEU A 100 9.67 7.15 -6.85
CA LEU A 100 10.85 6.28 -7.01
C LEU A 100 10.93 5.65 -8.40
N LEU A 101 9.81 5.11 -8.89
CA LEU A 101 9.70 4.52 -10.23
C LEU A 101 10.04 5.54 -11.32
N SER A 102 9.53 6.77 -11.18
CA SER A 102 9.78 7.85 -12.13
C SER A 102 11.25 8.29 -12.11
N SER A 103 11.86 8.39 -10.93
CA SER A 103 13.30 8.72 -10.78
C SER A 103 14.21 7.67 -11.42
N LEU A 104 13.88 6.38 -11.30
CA LEU A 104 14.66 5.29 -11.91
C LEU A 104 14.59 5.34 -13.44
N LYS A 105 13.40 5.52 -14.02
CA LYS A 105 13.22 5.66 -15.47
C LYS A 105 13.99 6.84 -16.05
N VAL A 106 14.05 7.96 -15.34
CA VAL A 106 14.86 9.13 -15.74
C VAL A 106 16.36 8.81 -15.72
N ASN A 107 16.84 8.03 -14.73
CA ASN A 107 18.23 7.63 -14.63
C ASN A 107 18.64 6.63 -15.73
N GLU A 108 17.78 5.68 -16.10
CA GLU A 108 18.01 4.79 -17.25
C GLU A 108 18.19 5.59 -18.56
N ASN A 109 17.27 6.51 -18.85
CA ASN A 109 17.33 7.33 -20.06
C ASN A 109 18.56 8.26 -20.10
N ARG A 110 19.06 8.72 -18.95
CA ARG A 110 20.27 9.55 -18.92
C ARG A 110 21.54 8.74 -19.17
N ASN A 111 21.59 7.48 -18.75
CA ASN A 111 22.74 6.59 -19.01
C ASN A 111 22.77 6.10 -20.47
N THR A 112 21.62 5.99 -21.14
CA THR A 112 21.58 5.65 -22.58
C THR A 112 21.97 6.84 -23.47
N VAL A 113 21.59 8.07 -23.13
CA VAL A 113 21.95 9.28 -23.90
C VAL A 113 23.45 9.62 -23.82
N LEU A 114 24.17 9.18 -22.79
CA LEU A 114 25.62 9.42 -22.66
C LEU A 114 26.50 8.42 -23.44
N ASN A 115 25.91 7.39 -24.06
CA ASN A 115 26.59 6.47 -24.98
C ASN A 115 26.87 7.13 -26.35
N ASP A 116 26.03 8.07 -26.78
CA ASP A 116 26.09 8.61 -28.15
C ASP A 116 27.19 9.67 -28.37
N ASN A 117 28.00 9.98 -27.34
CA ASN A 117 29.15 10.86 -27.51
C ASN A 117 30.41 10.09 -27.93
N GLY A 118 30.25 9.27 -28.96
CA GLY A 118 31.28 8.50 -29.63
C GLY A 118 32.48 9.35 -30.07
N LYS A 119 33.39 9.65 -29.14
CA LYS A 119 34.74 10.09 -29.44
C LYS A 119 35.68 8.89 -29.47
N ALA A 120 35.91 8.47 -30.71
CA ALA A 120 37.15 8.01 -31.34
C ALA A 120 38.17 7.23 -30.49
N LYS A 121 38.33 5.95 -30.84
CA LYS A 121 39.62 5.29 -31.02
C LYS A 121 39.66 4.94 -32.52
N ILE A 122 40.61 5.32 -33.37
CA ILE A 122 42.02 5.73 -33.28
C ILE A 122 42.22 6.78 -34.40
#